data_AF-A0A9D8L2R1-F1
#
_entry.id   AF-A0A9D8L2R1-F1
#
_cell.length_a   1.000
_cell.length_b   1.000
_cell.length_c   1.000
_cell.angle_alpha   90.00
_cell.angle_beta   90.00
_cell.angle_gamma   90.00
#
_symmetry.space_group_name_H-M   'P 1'
#
loop_
_entity.id
_entity.type
_entity.pdbx_description
1 polymer ?
#
loop_
_entity_poly.entity_id
_entity_poly.type
_entity_poly.pdbx_seq_one_letter_code
_entity_poly.pdbx_strand_id
1 'polypeptide(L)'
;NRRHLMPRDLVDNERATAINPGEAVEEKVSLSDRFGLWLGFHNCSQDDYLAMVESYAGHFGLKIKPEELRAKALGWAMGRGGRSGRVAWQFIQDLAGELGQKI
;
A
#
# COMPACT_ATOMS: atom_id res chain seq x y z
N ASN A 1 7.86 1.09 12.40
CA ASN A 1 6.85 0.01 12.23
C ASN A 1 7.50 -1.33 11.82
N ARG A 2 8.63 -1.74 12.44
CA ARG A 2 9.33 -3.02 12.13
C ARG A 2 8.84 -4.20 12.99
N ARG A 3 8.30 -3.90 14.18
CA ARG A 3 7.79 -4.85 15.17
C ARG A 3 6.64 -5.73 14.67
N HIS A 4 5.93 -5.30 13.63
CA HIS A 4 4.74 -5.97 13.10
C HIS A 4 4.98 -6.76 11.80
N LEU A 5 6.21 -6.76 11.27
CA LEU A 5 6.58 -7.45 10.03
C LEU A 5 7.27 -8.80 10.26
N MET A 6 7.57 -9.16 11.51
CA MET A 6 8.17 -10.44 11.86
C MET A 6 7.08 -11.51 12.00
N PRO A 7 7.10 -12.58 11.20
CA PRO A 7 6.23 -13.73 11.42
C PRO A 7 6.55 -14.32 12.80
N ARG A 8 5.54 -14.47 13.64
CA ARG A 8 5.65 -15.27 14.86
C ARG A 8 5.43 -16.72 14.44
N ASP A 9 6.51 -17.43 14.17
CA ASP A 9 6.40 -18.86 13.90
C ASP A 9 5.95 -19.58 15.18
N LEU A 10 4.98 -20.48 15.04
CA LEU A 10 4.45 -21.40 16.06
C LEU A 10 5.50 -22.35 16.68
N VAL A 11 6.79 -22.16 16.36
CA VAL A 11 7.93 -22.93 16.85
C VAL A 11 8.44 -22.44 18.21
N ASP A 12 7.92 -21.32 18.73
CA ASP A 12 8.25 -20.81 20.07
C ASP A 12 7.55 -21.59 21.21
N ASN A 13 6.55 -22.43 20.92
CA ASN A 13 5.84 -23.19 21.96
C ASN A 13 6.57 -24.49 22.39
N GLU A 14 7.57 -24.98 21.65
CA GLU A 14 8.23 -26.25 21.95
C GLU A 14 9.68 -26.13 22.46
N ARG A 15 10.22 -24.92 22.61
CA ARG A 15 11.56 -24.71 23.19
C ARG A 15 11.50 -23.89 24.47
N ALA A 16 10.87 -24.48 25.48
CA ALA A 16 10.93 -24.03 26.88
C ALA A 16 12.33 -24.20 27.52
N THR A 17 13.42 -24.15 26.74
CA THR A 17 14.80 -24.36 27.18
C THR A 17 15.82 -23.34 26.63
N ALA A 18 15.40 -22.32 25.89
CA ALA A 18 16.30 -21.24 25.50
C ALA A 18 16.39 -20.19 26.62
N ILE A 19 17.57 -20.12 27.26
CA ILE A 19 17.82 -19.41 28.52
C ILE A 19 17.70 -17.87 28.40
N ASN A 20 17.72 -17.28 27.19
CA ASN A 20 17.54 -15.82 27.01
C ASN A 20 16.77 -15.49 25.73
N PRO A 21 15.45 -15.23 25.79
CA PRO A 21 14.64 -14.84 24.62
C PRO A 21 15.06 -13.51 23.96
N GLY A 22 15.80 -12.66 24.69
CA GLY A 22 16.25 -11.34 24.20
C GLY A 22 17.41 -11.41 23.21
N GLU A 23 18.38 -12.32 23.42
CA GLU A 23 19.58 -12.45 22.57
C GLU A 23 19.22 -12.88 21.13
N ALA A 24 18.26 -13.79 20.98
CA ALA A 24 17.84 -14.27 19.66
C ALA A 24 17.13 -13.19 18.80
N VAL A 25 16.51 -12.19 19.43
CA VAL A 25 15.86 -11.06 18.74
C VAL A 25 16.89 -10.00 18.34
N GLU A 26 17.83 -9.67 19.23
CA GLU A 26 18.92 -8.73 18.93
C GLU A 26 19.85 -9.25 17.83
N GLU A 27 20.13 -10.55 17.80
CA GLU A 27 20.96 -11.16 16.75
C GLU A 27 20.30 -11.07 15.37
N LYS A 28 18.99 -11.31 15.26
CA LYS A 28 18.23 -11.17 13.99
C LYS A 28 18.13 -9.72 13.50
N VAL A 29 18.03 -8.76 14.42
CA VAL A 29 18.05 -7.33 14.10
C VAL A 29 19.45 -6.92 13.62
N SER A 30 20.51 -7.36 14.31
CA SER A 30 21.91 -7.16 13.93
C SER A 30 22.22 -7.73 12.53
N LEU A 31 21.75 -8.94 12.24
CA LEU A 31 21.96 -9.61 10.95
C LEU A 31 21.24 -8.86 9.81
N SER A 32 20.03 -8.36 10.07
CA SER A 32 19.28 -7.53 9.10
C SER A 32 19.88 -6.13 8.91
N ASP A 33 20.53 -5.57 9.93
CA ASP A 33 21.23 -4.28 9.80
C ASP A 33 22.56 -4.43 9.02
N ARG A 34 23.22 -5.60 9.14
CA ARG A 34 24.49 -5.92 8.45
C ARG A 34 24.28 -6.42 7.02
N PHE A 35 23.24 -7.21 6.77
CA PHE A 35 23.02 -7.91 5.50
C PHE A 35 21.67 -7.60 4.84
N GLY A 36 20.83 -6.76 5.44
CA GLY A 36 19.52 -6.42 4.90
C GLY A 36 19.62 -5.47 3.71
N LEU A 37 18.86 -5.78 2.66
CA LEU A 37 18.62 -4.86 1.55
C LEU A 37 17.60 -3.80 1.96
N TRP A 38 17.96 -2.53 1.79
CA TRP A 38 17.04 -1.42 1.96
C TRP A 38 16.31 -1.14 0.63
N LEU A 39 15.00 -1.43 0.59
CA LEU A 39 14.14 -0.92 -0.48
C LEU A 39 13.54 0.42 -0.06
N GLY A 40 13.95 1.48 -0.74
CA GLY A 40 13.27 2.77 -0.69
C GLY A 40 11.96 2.72 -1.46
N PHE A 41 10.92 3.36 -0.92
CA PHE A 41 9.69 3.60 -1.65
C PHE A 41 9.65 5.06 -2.08
N HIS A 42 9.42 5.29 -3.38
CA HIS A 42 9.23 6.63 -3.91
C HIS A 42 7.82 7.14 -3.60
N ASN A 43 7.72 8.45 -3.32
CA ASN A 43 6.42 9.09 -3.17
C ASN A 43 5.66 9.04 -4.49
N CYS A 44 4.37 8.74 -4.43
CA CYS A 44 3.48 8.80 -5.59
C CYS A 44 3.27 10.27 -6.00
N SER A 45 3.73 10.65 -7.19
CA SER A 45 3.51 11.99 -7.72
C SER A 45 2.03 12.22 -8.09
N GLN A 46 1.67 13.47 -8.37
CA GLN A 46 0.33 13.74 -8.91
C GLN A 46 0.12 13.05 -10.25
N ASP A 47 1.13 13.09 -11.11
CA ASP A 47 1.03 12.57 -12.47
C ASP A 47 0.95 11.04 -12.47
N ASP A 48 1.73 10.37 -11.60
CA ASP A 48 1.62 8.91 -11.42
C ASP A 48 0.23 8.52 -10.91
N TYR A 49 -0.31 9.29 -9.97
CA TYR A 49 -1.65 9.08 -9.43
C TYR A 49 -2.73 9.22 -10.50
N LEU A 50 -2.67 10.29 -11.30
CA LEU A 50 -3.63 10.52 -12.38
C LEU A 50 -3.48 9.48 -13.49
N ALA A 51 -2.26 9.08 -13.85
CA ALA A 51 -2.02 8.02 -14.82
C ALA A 51 -2.61 6.67 -14.36
N MET A 52 -2.49 6.32 -13.08
CA MET A 52 -3.15 5.14 -12.51
C MET A 52 -4.68 5.23 -12.64
N VAL A 53 -5.26 6.38 -12.27
CA VAL A 53 -6.71 6.60 -12.34
C VAL A 53 -7.22 6.53 -13.79
N GLU A 54 -6.54 7.19 -14.72
CA GLU A 54 -6.88 7.17 -16.15
C GLU A 54 -6.76 5.76 -16.73
N SER A 55 -5.71 5.01 -16.34
CA SER A 55 -5.54 3.61 -16.76
C SER A 55 -6.66 2.72 -16.25
N TYR A 56 -7.08 2.88 -14.99
CA TYR A 56 -8.21 2.11 -14.45
C TYR A 56 -9.52 2.49 -15.13
N ALA A 57 -9.82 3.79 -15.25
CA ALA A 57 -11.03 4.25 -15.89
C ALA A 57 -11.14 3.78 -17.35
N GLY A 58 -10.01 3.81 -18.07
CA GLY A 58 -9.91 3.26 -19.43
C GLY A 58 -10.07 1.74 -19.48
N HIS A 59 -9.41 1.00 -18.58
CA HIS A 59 -9.49 -0.45 -18.50
C HIS A 59 -10.92 -0.95 -18.27
N PHE A 60 -11.66 -0.29 -17.37
CA PHE A 60 -13.06 -0.61 -17.11
C PHE A 60 -14.04 0.10 -18.04
N GLY A 61 -13.58 0.99 -18.92
CA GLY A 61 -14.44 1.72 -19.84
C GLY A 61 -15.43 2.69 -19.16
N LEU A 62 -15.08 3.23 -17.99
CA LEU A 62 -15.92 4.16 -17.24
C LEU A 62 -16.22 5.41 -18.08
N LYS A 63 -17.51 5.76 -18.20
CA LYS A 63 -17.96 6.89 -19.02
C LYS A 63 -17.92 8.19 -18.23
N ILE A 64 -16.77 8.86 -18.29
CA ILE A 64 -16.55 10.17 -17.66
C ILE A 64 -15.62 11.02 -18.52
N LYS A 65 -15.81 12.34 -18.51
CA LYS A 65 -14.92 13.26 -19.23
C LYS A 65 -13.54 13.29 -18.55
N PRO A 66 -12.42 13.33 -19.31
CA PRO A 66 -11.08 13.31 -18.73
C PRO A 66 -10.84 14.42 -17.69
N GLU A 67 -11.27 15.65 -17.99
CA GLU A 67 -11.14 16.80 -17.08
C GLU A 67 -11.87 16.58 -15.75
N GLU A 68 -13.08 16.01 -15.82
CA GLU A 68 -13.91 15.71 -14.66
C GLU A 68 -13.31 14.58 -13.83
N LEU A 69 -12.81 13.53 -14.48
CA LEU A 69 -12.12 12.41 -13.83
C LEU A 69 -10.92 12.92 -13.02
N ARG A 70 -10.08 13.76 -13.63
CA ARG A 70 -8.89 14.32 -12.97
C ARG A 70 -9.27 15.21 -11.80
N ALA A 71 -10.23 16.11 -11.97
CA ALA A 71 -10.69 17.00 -10.90
C ALA A 71 -11.25 16.22 -9.70
N LYS A 72 -12.13 15.23 -9.95
CA LYS A 72 -12.70 14.37 -8.91
C LYS A 72 -11.63 13.54 -8.21
N ALA A 73 -10.69 12.94 -8.95
CA ALA A 73 -9.61 12.15 -8.38
C ALA A 73 -8.71 12.99 -7.46
N LEU A 74 -8.36 14.22 -7.86
CA LEU A 74 -7.55 15.12 -7.03
C LEU A 74 -8.30 15.53 -5.76
N GLY A 75 -9.59 15.85 -5.88
CA GLY A 75 -10.47 16.10 -4.73
C GLY A 75 -10.50 14.92 -3.75
N TRP A 76 -10.67 13.71 -4.27
CA TRP A 76 -10.68 12.48 -3.49
C TRP A 76 -9.37 12.24 -2.74
N ALA A 77 -8.23 12.41 -3.43
CA ALA A 77 -6.91 12.21 -2.83
C ALA A 77 -6.61 13.19 -1.68
N MET A 78 -7.07 14.44 -1.79
CA MET A 78 -6.95 15.44 -0.71
C MET A 78 -7.72 15.01 0.55
N GLY A 79 -8.92 14.45 0.40
CA GLY A 79 -9.72 13.97 1.52
C GLY A 79 -9.22 12.68 2.18
N ARG A 80 -8.45 11.85 1.46
CA ARG A 80 -7.94 10.54 1.92
C ARG A 80 -6.51 10.57 2.46
N GLY A 81 -5.90 11.77 2.58
CA GLY A 81 -4.58 11.94 3.16
C GLY A 81 -3.41 11.62 2.22
N GLY A 82 -3.64 11.65 0.89
CA GLY A 82 -2.55 11.61 -0.09
C GLY A 82 -2.83 10.76 -1.33
N ARG A 83 -1.75 10.48 -2.06
CA ARG A 83 -1.77 9.78 -3.35
C ARG A 83 -1.09 8.43 -3.23
N SER A 84 -1.74 7.39 -3.72
CA SER A 84 -1.19 6.04 -3.82
C SER A 84 -2.06 5.20 -4.76
N GLY A 85 -1.54 4.06 -5.22
CA GLY A 85 -2.34 3.11 -5.99
C GLY A 85 -3.58 2.61 -5.24
N ARG A 86 -3.50 2.45 -3.91
CA ARG A 86 -4.66 2.09 -3.08
C ARG A 86 -5.74 3.17 -3.13
N VAL A 87 -5.36 4.44 -2.99
CA VAL A 87 -6.32 5.56 -3.03
C VAL A 87 -6.94 5.69 -4.44
N ALA A 88 -6.16 5.45 -5.49
CA ALA A 88 -6.66 5.42 -6.87
C ALA A 88 -7.70 4.30 -7.06
N TRP A 89 -7.43 3.10 -6.56
CA TRP A 89 -8.36 1.98 -6.63
C TRP A 89 -9.66 2.21 -5.86
N GLN A 90 -9.58 2.85 -4.68
CA GLN A 90 -10.77 3.22 -3.91
C GLN A 90 -11.62 4.26 -4.63
N PHE A 91 -10.98 5.28 -5.23
CA PHE A 91 -11.67 6.27 -6.04
C PHE A 91 -12.39 5.64 -7.23
N ILE A 92 -11.73 4.69 -7.92
CA ILE A 92 -12.31 4.03 -9.09
C ILE A 92 -13.53 3.18 -8.74
N GLN A 93 -13.49 2.45 -7.61
CA GLN A 93 -14.66 1.69 -7.14
C GLN A 93 -15.83 2.62 -6.77
N ASP A 94 -15.55 3.72 -6.09
CA ASP A 94 -16.54 4.73 -5.73
C ASP A 94 -17.19 5.34 -6.98
N LEU A 95 -16.35 5.80 -7.92
CA LEU A 95 -16.78 6.35 -9.21
C LEU A 95 -17.58 5.33 -10.04
N ALA A 96 -17.16 4.07 -10.08
CA ALA A 96 -17.90 3.03 -10.78
C ALA A 96 -19.28 2.79 -10.15
N GLY A 97 -19.37 2.84 -8.81
CA GLY A 97 -20.63 2.83 -8.07
C GLY A 97 -21.55 4.00 -8.43
N GLU A 98 -21.01 5.23 -8.50
CA GLU A 98 -21.76 6.42 -8.94
C GLU A 98 -22.29 6.28 -10.37
N LEU A 99 -21.50 5.68 -11.26
CA LEU A 99 -21.86 5.44 -12.65
C LEU A 99 -22.76 4.20 -12.84
N GLY A 100 -23.09 3.48 -11.77
CA GLY A 100 -23.88 2.24 -11.82
C GLY A 100 -23.18 1.09 -12.56
N GLN A 101 -21.86 1.14 -12.68
CA GLN A 101 -21.06 0.15 -13.39
C GLN A 101 -20.35 -0.79 -12.40
N LYS A 102 -20.51 -2.10 -12.61
CA LYS A 102 -19.85 -3.11 -11.78
C LYS A 102 -18.45 -3.42 -12.34
N ILE A 103 -17.44 -3.37 -11.47
CA ILE A 103 -16.02 -3.64 -11.76
C ILE A 103 -15.39 -4.52 -10.69
#